data_AF-A0A5N6JDQ8-F1
#
_entry.id   AF-A0A5N6JDQ8-F1
#
_cell.length_a   1.000
_cell.length_b   1.000
_cell.length_c   1.000
_cell.angle_alpha   90.00
_cell.angle_beta   90.00
_cell.angle_gamma   90.00
#
_symmetry.space_group_name_H-M   'P 1'
#
loop_
_entity.id
_entity.type
_entity.pdbx_description
1 polymer ?
#
loop_
_entity_poly.entity_id
_entity_poly.type
_entity_poly.pdbx_seq_one_letter_code
_entity_poly.pdbx_strand_id
1 'polypeptide(L)'
;MSAKIPRNFRLLEELEKGEKGQGAEACSYGLADGEDMMMSNWNGTILGPPHSVHENRIYSVNIHCGPDYPDNPPEIQFISKVNLPCVDPRTGKVDPTKLPCLAQWKRDYTMETILLELRRYMALPQHKKLPQPPEGSNF
;
A
#
# COMPACT_ATOMS: atom_id res chain seq x y z
N MET A 1 26.15 -1.69 -17.50
CA MET A 1 24.74 -2.10 -17.41
C MET A 1 24.55 -2.77 -16.06
N SER A 2 23.73 -2.21 -15.17
CA SER A 2 23.42 -2.87 -13.89
C SER A 2 22.51 -4.07 -14.18
N ALA A 3 22.78 -5.23 -13.59
CA ALA A 3 21.94 -6.41 -13.76
C ALA A 3 20.53 -6.14 -13.21
N LYS A 4 19.49 -6.61 -13.92
CA LYS A 4 18.09 -6.46 -13.51
C LYS A 4 17.73 -7.60 -12.54
N ILE A 5 17.41 -7.25 -11.29
CA ILE A 5 16.99 -8.23 -10.27
C ILE A 5 15.65 -8.87 -10.68
N PRO A 6 15.52 -10.20 -10.77
CA PRO A 6 14.26 -10.84 -11.13
C PRO A 6 13.13 -10.59 -10.10
N ARG A 7 11.86 -10.69 -10.52
CA ARG A 7 10.67 -10.48 -9.68
C ARG A 7 10.75 -11.18 -8.33
N ASN A 8 11.02 -12.49 -8.32
CA ASN A 8 10.98 -13.27 -7.08
C ASN A 8 12.08 -12.84 -6.10
N PHE A 9 13.26 -12.49 -6.58
CA PHE A 9 14.33 -11.94 -5.72
C PHE A 9 13.93 -10.58 -5.15
N ARG A 10 13.31 -9.72 -5.97
CA ARG A 10 12.77 -8.43 -5.48
C ARG A 10 11.73 -8.63 -4.38
N LEU A 11 10.81 -9.57 -4.56
CA LEU A 11 9.76 -9.85 -3.59
C LEU A 11 10.32 -10.48 -2.30
N LEU A 12 11.35 -11.34 -2.41
CA LEU A 12 12.06 -11.87 -1.24
C LEU A 12 12.79 -10.78 -0.45
N GLU A 13 13.44 -9.84 -1.15
CA GLU A 13 14.07 -8.68 -0.50
C GLU A 13 13.04 -7.83 0.26
N GLU A 14 11.86 -7.60 -0.33
CA GLU A 14 10.78 -6.87 0.33
C GLU A 14 10.18 -7.69 1.51
N LEU A 15 10.06 -9.03 1.39
CA LEU A 15 9.61 -9.90 2.48
C LEU A 15 10.55 -9.81 3.68
N GLU A 16 11.84 -10.02 3.45
CA GLU A 16 12.86 -9.99 4.50
C GLU A 16 12.89 -8.63 5.21
N LYS A 17 12.70 -7.55 4.46
CA LYS A 17 12.59 -6.19 5.00
C LYS A 17 11.34 -6.03 5.87
N GLY A 18 10.19 -6.52 5.42
CA GLY A 18 8.93 -6.51 6.15
C GLY A 18 8.99 -7.30 7.46
N GLU A 19 9.53 -8.53 7.42
CA GLU A 19 9.64 -9.41 8.59
C GLU A 19 10.57 -8.86 9.68
N LYS A 20 11.63 -8.16 9.28
CA LYS A 20 12.56 -7.52 10.22
C LYS A 20 12.01 -6.23 10.83
N GLY A 21 10.81 -5.78 10.42
CA GLY A 21 10.27 -4.47 10.79
C GLY A 21 11.16 -3.32 10.33
N GLN A 22 11.97 -3.55 9.28
CA GLN A 22 12.88 -2.55 8.74
C GLN A 22 12.10 -1.66 7.78
N GLY A 23 11.57 -0.55 8.26
CA GLY A 23 10.79 0.36 7.43
C GLY A 23 10.23 1.52 8.24
N ALA A 24 9.36 2.30 7.61
CA ALA A 24 8.68 3.37 8.32
C ALA A 24 7.74 2.82 9.41
N GLU A 25 7.88 3.27 10.65
CA GLU A 25 7.10 2.81 11.82
C GLU A 25 5.58 2.88 11.63
N ALA A 26 5.12 3.73 10.71
CA ALA A 26 3.70 3.95 10.46
C ALA A 26 3.10 3.02 9.38
N CYS A 27 3.89 2.16 8.74
CA CYS A 27 3.42 1.25 7.70
C CYS A 27 4.10 -0.12 7.83
N SER A 28 3.35 -1.19 7.59
CA SER A 28 3.90 -2.55 7.54
C SER A 28 3.27 -3.34 6.40
N TYR A 29 3.94 -4.40 5.96
CA TYR A 29 3.43 -5.32 4.95
C TYR A 29 4.04 -6.72 5.13
N GLY A 30 3.31 -7.72 4.68
CA GLY A 30 3.73 -9.12 4.70
C GLY A 30 2.87 -9.96 3.76
N LEU A 31 3.22 -11.23 3.57
CA LEU A 31 2.43 -12.14 2.73
C LEU A 31 1.03 -12.31 3.30
N ALA A 32 0.04 -12.34 2.40
CA ALA A 32 -1.34 -12.65 2.77
C ALA A 32 -1.50 -14.14 3.10
N ASP A 33 -0.75 -14.99 2.40
CA ASP A 33 -0.67 -16.42 2.61
C ASP A 33 0.81 -16.84 2.66
N GLY A 34 1.25 -17.43 3.77
CA GLY A 34 2.63 -17.88 3.96
C GLY A 34 3.02 -19.06 3.07
N GLU A 35 2.05 -19.73 2.44
CA GLU A 35 2.28 -20.83 1.50
C GLU A 35 2.36 -20.34 0.04
N ASP A 36 2.10 -19.06 -0.24
CA ASP A 36 2.19 -18.48 -1.60
C ASP A 36 3.66 -18.34 -2.06
N MET A 37 4.16 -19.41 -2.70
CA MET A 37 5.50 -19.44 -3.29
C MET A 37 5.73 -18.36 -4.36
N MET A 38 4.66 -17.87 -4.98
CA MET A 38 4.75 -16.82 -6.01
C MET A 38 4.78 -15.41 -5.41
N MET A 39 4.53 -15.28 -4.09
CA MET A 39 4.53 -14.02 -3.34
C MET A 39 3.69 -12.96 -4.05
N SER A 40 2.50 -13.35 -4.50
CA SER A 40 1.65 -12.50 -5.34
C SER A 40 0.71 -11.67 -4.49
N ASN A 41 0.25 -12.19 -3.35
CA ASN A 41 -0.73 -11.51 -2.51
C ASN A 41 -0.12 -11.12 -1.17
N TRP A 42 -0.26 -9.84 -0.83
CA TRP A 42 0.31 -9.23 0.36
C TRP A 42 -0.74 -8.44 1.12
N ASN A 43 -0.60 -8.43 2.43
CA ASN A 43 -1.36 -7.57 3.33
C ASN A 43 -0.48 -6.41 3.76
N GLY A 44 -0.98 -5.18 3.58
CA GLY A 44 -0.38 -3.96 4.09
C GLY A 44 -1.21 -3.35 5.21
N THR A 45 -0.55 -2.62 6.11
CA THR A 45 -1.17 -1.86 7.19
C THR A 45 -0.64 -0.43 7.18
N ILE A 46 -1.53 0.55 7.32
CA ILE A 46 -1.20 1.97 7.43
C ILE A 46 -1.76 2.51 8.75
N LEU A 47 -0.89 3.06 9.60
CA LEU A 47 -1.29 3.88 10.74
C LEU A 47 -1.64 5.27 10.25
N GLY A 48 -2.88 5.69 10.52
CA GLY A 48 -3.38 6.98 10.06
C GLY A 48 -2.53 8.15 10.58
N PRO A 49 -2.31 9.19 9.74
CA PRO A 49 -1.45 10.31 10.11
C PRO A 49 -2.01 11.09 11.32
N PRO A 50 -1.14 11.58 12.23
CA PRO A 50 -1.56 12.39 13.37
C PRO A 50 -2.16 13.72 12.92
N HIS A 51 -2.90 14.38 13.81
CA HIS A 51 -3.55 15.67 13.54
C HIS A 51 -4.49 15.65 12.32
N SER A 52 -5.18 14.52 12.13
CA SER A 52 -6.13 14.31 11.04
C SER A 52 -7.31 13.46 11.52
N VAL A 53 -8.36 13.40 10.71
CA VAL A 53 -9.50 12.46 10.88
C VAL A 53 -9.10 10.98 10.83
N HIS A 54 -7.85 10.69 10.42
CA HIS A 54 -7.27 9.36 10.37
C HIS A 54 -6.48 9.01 11.63
N GLU A 55 -6.24 9.96 12.53
CA GLU A 55 -5.45 9.74 13.74
C GLU A 55 -6.04 8.60 14.59
N ASN A 56 -5.17 7.76 15.13
CA ASN A 56 -5.49 6.53 15.88
C ASN A 56 -6.23 5.43 15.11
N ARG A 57 -6.40 5.55 13.78
CA ARG A 57 -6.99 4.50 12.95
C ARG A 57 -5.93 3.62 12.30
N ILE A 58 -6.27 2.35 12.12
CA ILE A 58 -5.48 1.36 11.39
C ILE A 58 -6.23 0.99 10.11
N TYR A 59 -5.55 1.07 8.96
CA TYR A 59 -6.11 0.71 7.67
C TYR A 59 -5.40 -0.53 7.10
N SER A 60 -6.16 -1.58 6.84
CA SER A 60 -5.69 -2.77 6.13
C SER A 60 -5.90 -2.62 4.62
N VAL A 61 -4.88 -3.01 3.85
CA VAL A 61 -4.90 -3.00 2.39
C VAL A 61 -4.40 -4.35 1.84
N ASN A 62 -5.01 -4.80 0.76
CA ASN A 62 -4.50 -5.87 -0.09
C ASN A 62 -3.59 -5.25 -1.16
N ILE A 63 -2.47 -5.92 -1.42
CA ILE A 63 -1.49 -5.57 -2.44
C ILE A 63 -1.27 -6.81 -3.30
N HIS A 64 -1.55 -6.71 -4.61
CA HIS A 64 -1.35 -7.79 -5.55
C HIS A 64 -0.19 -7.49 -6.50
N CYS A 65 0.92 -8.21 -6.31
CA CYS A 65 2.11 -8.14 -7.14
C CYS A 65 1.99 -9.12 -8.32
N GLY A 66 1.52 -8.62 -9.46
CA GLY A 66 1.34 -9.41 -10.67
C GLY A 66 2.66 -9.96 -11.28
N PRO A 67 2.58 -10.73 -12.37
CA PRO A 67 3.75 -11.37 -13.01
C PRO A 67 4.84 -10.40 -13.46
N ASP A 68 4.45 -9.17 -13.83
CA ASP A 68 5.37 -8.14 -14.33
C ASP A 68 5.90 -7.19 -13.22
N TYR A 69 5.56 -7.44 -11.95
CA TYR A 69 6.15 -6.67 -10.85
C TYR A 69 7.67 -6.93 -10.77
N PRO A 70 8.54 -5.93 -10.52
CA PRO A 70 8.25 -4.51 -10.26
C PRO A 70 8.32 -3.62 -11.51
N ASP A 71 8.32 -4.17 -12.73
CA ASP A 71 8.32 -3.32 -13.93
C ASP A 71 6.97 -2.60 -14.11
N ASN A 72 5.87 -3.28 -13.75
CA ASN A 72 4.54 -2.70 -13.58
C ASN A 72 4.19 -2.54 -12.09
N PRO A 73 3.38 -1.52 -11.72
CA PRO A 73 2.94 -1.33 -10.35
C PRO A 73 2.02 -2.49 -9.90
N PRO A 74 1.97 -2.79 -8.59
CA PRO A 74 1.00 -3.73 -8.05
C PRO A 74 -0.41 -3.12 -8.01
N GLU A 75 -1.43 -3.97 -7.92
CA GLU A 75 -2.80 -3.52 -7.66
C GLU A 75 -3.02 -3.33 -6.15
N ILE A 76 -3.67 -2.23 -5.76
CA ILE A 76 -3.92 -1.92 -4.35
C ILE A 76 -5.43 -1.83 -4.10
N GLN A 77 -5.89 -2.46 -3.02
CA GLN A 77 -7.27 -2.42 -2.58
C GLN A 77 -7.35 -2.26 -1.07
N PHE A 78 -8.07 -1.25 -0.59
CA PHE A 78 -8.39 -1.13 0.82
C PHE A 78 -9.36 -2.22 1.25
N ILE A 79 -9.04 -2.90 2.35
CA ILE A 79 -9.99 -3.73 3.09
C ILE A 79 -10.80 -2.82 4.02
N SER A 80 -10.11 -1.99 4.80
CA SER A 80 -10.76 -1.03 5.71
C SER A 80 -11.40 0.09 4.92
N LYS A 81 -12.67 0.41 5.22
CA LYS A 81 -13.38 1.52 4.60
C LYS A 81 -12.68 2.84 4.89
N VAL A 82 -12.43 3.58 3.82
CA VAL A 82 -11.78 4.89 3.85
C VAL A 82 -12.48 5.83 2.87
N ASN A 83 -12.67 7.08 3.28
CA ASN A 83 -13.08 8.13 2.37
C ASN A 83 -11.85 8.90 1.90
N LEU A 84 -11.36 8.57 0.70
CA LEU A 84 -10.17 9.16 0.11
C LEU A 84 -10.35 9.28 -1.42
N PRO A 85 -10.03 10.41 -2.07
CA PRO A 85 -10.37 10.62 -3.49
C PRO A 85 -9.74 9.64 -4.49
N CYS A 86 -8.62 9.01 -4.11
CA CYS A 86 -7.94 8.00 -4.91
C CYS A 86 -8.49 6.57 -4.70
N VAL A 87 -9.53 6.39 -3.89
CA VAL A 87 -10.10 5.08 -3.57
C VAL A 87 -11.54 5.01 -4.07
N ASP A 88 -11.88 3.94 -4.78
CA ASP A 88 -13.24 3.66 -5.19
C ASP A 88 -14.11 3.37 -3.94
N PRO A 89 -15.19 4.13 -3.70
CA PRO A 89 -15.97 4.05 -2.47
C PRO A 89 -16.87 2.80 -2.37
N ARG A 90 -16.94 1.97 -3.43
CA ARG A 90 -17.70 0.72 -3.42
C ARG A 90 -16.81 -0.50 -3.26
N THR A 91 -15.62 -0.46 -3.85
CA THR A 91 -14.74 -1.64 -3.95
C THR A 91 -13.47 -1.51 -3.13
N GLY A 92 -13.09 -0.30 -2.70
CA GLY A 92 -11.81 -0.05 -2.03
C GLY A 92 -10.60 -0.04 -2.97
N LYS A 93 -10.78 -0.26 -4.28
CA LYS A 93 -9.66 -0.24 -5.24
C LYS A 93 -9.06 1.15 -5.35
N VAL A 94 -7.73 1.22 -5.35
CA VAL A 94 -7.00 2.48 -5.56
C VAL A 94 -6.91 2.77 -7.05
N ASP A 95 -7.25 3.99 -7.44
CA ASP A 95 -7.09 4.51 -8.79
C ASP A 95 -5.62 4.93 -8.99
N PRO A 96 -4.85 4.23 -9.85
CA PRO A 96 -3.43 4.50 -10.04
C PRO A 96 -3.17 5.88 -10.63
N THR A 97 -4.14 6.47 -11.34
CA THR A 97 -3.97 7.78 -11.99
C THR A 97 -3.98 8.94 -10.97
N LYS A 98 -4.54 8.70 -9.78
CA LYS A 98 -4.69 9.71 -8.73
C LYS A 98 -3.58 9.70 -7.70
N LEU A 99 -2.70 8.70 -7.72
CA LEU A 99 -1.55 8.59 -6.85
C LEU A 99 -0.26 8.71 -7.69
N PRO A 100 0.55 9.78 -7.52
CA PRO A 100 1.71 10.03 -8.38
C PRO A 100 2.70 8.87 -8.48
N CYS A 101 2.94 8.13 -7.40
CA CYS A 101 3.87 6.98 -7.43
C CYS A 101 3.36 5.82 -8.28
N LEU A 102 2.04 5.65 -8.44
CA LEU A 102 1.44 4.64 -9.31
C LEU A 102 1.32 5.15 -10.75
N ALA A 103 0.89 6.41 -10.94
CA ALA A 103 0.76 7.04 -12.25
C ALA A 103 2.10 7.15 -12.98
N GLN A 104 3.18 7.39 -12.23
CA GLN A 104 4.56 7.48 -12.74
C GLN A 104 5.40 6.39 -12.07
N TRP A 105 4.91 5.15 -12.14
CA TRP A 105 5.60 4.00 -11.55
C TRP A 105 7.02 3.89 -12.06
N LYS A 106 7.94 3.68 -11.13
CA LYS A 106 9.33 3.38 -11.40
C LYS A 106 9.67 2.07 -10.74
N ARG A 107 10.51 1.29 -11.41
CA ARG A 107 10.91 -0.04 -10.98
C ARG A 107 11.60 -0.08 -9.61
N ASP A 108 12.19 1.04 -9.19
CA ASP A 108 12.83 1.17 -7.89
C ASP A 108 11.82 1.34 -6.74
N TYR A 109 10.58 1.73 -7.02
CA TYR A 109 9.51 1.79 -6.03
C TYR A 109 9.12 0.39 -5.51
N THR A 110 8.65 0.37 -4.28
CA THR A 110 8.33 -0.82 -3.47
C THR A 110 6.90 -0.76 -2.94
N MET A 111 6.43 -1.85 -2.34
CA MET A 111 5.19 -1.84 -1.55
C MET A 111 5.24 -0.78 -0.44
N GLU A 112 6.39 -0.65 0.26
CA GLU A 112 6.59 0.39 1.26
C GLU A 112 6.41 1.81 0.69
N THR A 113 6.94 2.06 -0.51
CA THR A 113 6.81 3.36 -1.19
C THR A 113 5.33 3.73 -1.39
N ILE A 114 4.52 2.75 -1.77
CA ILE A 114 3.08 2.93 -1.99
C ILE A 114 2.36 3.22 -0.68
N LEU A 115 2.63 2.44 0.38
CA LEU A 115 2.01 2.65 1.70
C LEU A 115 2.35 4.03 2.27
N LEU A 116 3.60 4.45 2.13
CA LEU A 116 4.06 5.77 2.54
C LEU A 116 3.38 6.90 1.75
N GLU A 117 3.27 6.78 0.43
CA GLU A 117 2.59 7.79 -0.38
C GLU A 117 1.08 7.84 -0.12
N LEU A 118 0.42 6.70 0.12
CA LEU A 118 -0.97 6.67 0.56
C LEU A 118 -1.15 7.40 1.89
N ARG A 119 -0.27 7.13 2.86
CA ARG A 119 -0.28 7.83 4.17
C ARG A 119 -0.04 9.33 4.00
N ARG A 120 0.89 9.74 3.14
CA ARG A 120 1.13 11.15 2.82
C ARG A 120 -0.09 11.78 2.16
N TYR A 121 -0.74 11.06 1.26
CA TYR A 121 -1.95 11.50 0.57
C TYR A 121 -3.12 11.73 1.55
N MET A 122 -3.28 10.88 2.57
CA MET A 122 -4.23 11.09 3.68
C MET A 122 -3.92 12.36 4.49
N ALA A 123 -2.64 12.69 4.67
CA ALA A 123 -2.19 13.83 5.46
C ALA A 123 -2.31 15.20 4.73
N LEU A 124 -2.61 15.20 3.43
CA LEU A 124 -2.75 16.44 2.65
C LEU A 124 -3.84 17.34 3.26
N PRO A 125 -3.68 18.69 3.25
CA PRO A 125 -4.63 19.61 3.90
C PRO A 125 -6.09 19.43 3.47
N GLN A 126 -6.30 19.08 2.20
CA GLN A 126 -7.60 18.83 1.58
C GLN A 126 -8.20 17.45 1.92
N HIS A 127 -7.40 16.47 2.35
CA HIS A 127 -7.86 15.11 2.66
C HIS A 127 -7.96 14.85 4.17
N LYS A 128 -7.07 15.45 4.96
CA LYS A 128 -6.95 15.21 6.41
C LYS A 128 -8.18 15.59 7.25
N LYS A 129 -9.17 16.23 6.65
CA LYS A 129 -10.44 16.67 7.26
C LYS A 129 -11.68 15.99 6.64
N LEU A 130 -11.50 15.07 5.69
CA LEU A 130 -12.63 14.41 5.03
C LEU A 130 -13.39 13.52 6.03
N PRO A 131 -14.73 13.62 6.13
CA PRO A 131 -15.52 12.76 6.99
C PRO A 131 -15.23 11.29 6.68
N GLN A 132 -14.87 10.51 7.70
CA GLN A 132 -14.53 9.10 7.53
C GLN A 132 -15.70 8.19 7.92
N PRO A 133 -15.80 6.99 7.31
CA PRO A 133 -16.69 5.94 7.76
C PRO A 133 -16.42 5.56 9.23
N PRO A 134 -17.38 4.86 9.90
CA PRO A 134 -17.15 4.27 11.21
C PRO A 134 -15.89 3.39 11.21
N GLU A 135 -15.10 3.50 12.27
CA GLU A 135 -13.92 2.66 12.45
C GLU A 135 -14.29 1.17 12.49
N GLY A 136 -13.42 0.32 11.95
CA GLY A 136 -13.66 -1.13 11.85
C GLY A 136 -14.61 -1.56 10.72
N SER A 137 -15.16 -0.61 9.95
CA SER A 137 -15.93 -0.96 8.76
C SER A 137 -15.02 -1.39 7.60
N ASN A 138 -15.44 -2.40 6.84
CA ASN A 138 -14.72 -2.96 5.69
C ASN A 138 -15.54 -2.85 4.40
N PHE A 139 -14.85 -2.87 3.24
CA PHE A 139 -15.46 -2.87 1.90
C PHE A 139 -16.16 -4.19 1.59
#